data_AF-E1X474-F1
#
_entry.id   AF-E1X474-F1
#
_cell.length_a   1.000
_cell.length_b   1.000
_cell.length_c   1.000
_cell.angle_alpha   90.00
_cell.angle_beta   90.00
_cell.angle_gamma   90.00
#
_symmetry.space_group_name_H-M   'P 1'
#
loop_
_entity.id
_entity.type
_entity.pdbx_description
1 polymer ?
#
loop_
_entity_poly.entity_id
_entity_poly.type
_entity_poly.pdbx_seq_one_letter_code
_entity_poly.pdbx_strand_id
1 'polypeptide(L)'
;MKGVKLFKILIVFGLLHSVYANKQLLKDIENPDDLYRFSAGAIGKLEVERGNDLQSFIKNRITLETFNYLLKRVDGVSAHLADKLRSSLSNARVINGEEVYQMSTLINIYHGISVKISELNTYAKPRDLDDFLEGEDQLAIGRDLIWLATYSKLYNSFYQNYLNYYMHLNLRKIIKNLFITKENSGQKIEELKVTIAHILEKDNRKTAKKFFKKYMTMRDSLLKFNIDMNYEVQQLIDQIEEDGAVTSILSKDTIKISNFTITDTLANFFGKVTNVISGVFGNLVGKVRWRHGNFYKDNIVKEKLLKELRPLDLLFEKTPFALTDTFIPGHFGHAALYLGTEEQLKEIGLWDSPIIRPYQKNIQNGEIIVEAIRPGVGLTTMEKFLEIDEIAILRQDTIHYDYEEMQQVYKRALDQIGKKYDFNFDVETTDKIVCSELLFFAYGKINWPTVYILGRPTISPDNLAELAFYDNTPINFVLNYWSKKRGTLIEGKIEDLAKNIGFAIDPERSGPHKKAFHKKDYRCKTVFSNSLRSSSRRSRRIQYRQCKTVYERKVYNSAENYRESHNGYFK
;
A
#
# COMPACT_ATOMS: atom_id res chain seq x y z
N MET A 1 -36.89 -13.39 43.24
CA MET A 1 -36.67 -14.28 42.07
C MET A 1 -36.79 -13.63 40.68
N LYS A 2 -37.13 -12.34 40.53
CA LYS A 2 -37.19 -11.66 39.21
C LYS A 2 -35.85 -11.09 38.71
N GLY A 3 -34.90 -10.75 39.60
CA GLY A 3 -33.58 -10.20 39.23
C GLY A 3 -32.59 -11.19 38.60
N VAL A 4 -32.72 -12.50 38.89
CA VAL A 4 -31.80 -13.53 38.36
C VAL A 4 -32.14 -13.95 36.92
N LYS A 5 -33.41 -13.78 36.49
CA LYS A 5 -33.82 -14.05 35.11
C LYS A 5 -33.37 -12.94 34.14
N LEU A 6 -33.43 -11.67 34.55
CA LEU A 6 -32.98 -10.54 33.72
C LEU A 6 -31.46 -10.58 33.46
N PHE A 7 -30.68 -10.93 34.49
CA PHE A 7 -29.23 -11.05 34.39
C PHE A 7 -28.78 -12.22 33.50
N LYS A 8 -29.49 -13.36 33.55
CA LYS A 8 -29.24 -14.49 32.63
C LYS A 8 -29.60 -14.16 31.18
N ILE A 9 -30.66 -13.38 30.94
CA ILE A 9 -31.06 -12.95 29.59
C ILE A 9 -30.02 -11.97 29.01
N LEU A 10 -29.56 -11.00 29.79
CA LEU A 10 -28.50 -10.06 29.37
C LEU A 10 -27.17 -10.74 29.07
N ILE A 11 -26.76 -11.74 29.87
CA ILE A 11 -25.54 -12.53 29.61
C ILE A 11 -25.70 -13.38 28.35
N VAL A 12 -26.87 -14.00 28.13
CA VAL A 12 -27.14 -14.80 26.92
C VAL A 12 -27.18 -13.91 25.67
N PHE A 13 -27.80 -12.73 25.73
CA PHE A 13 -27.76 -11.75 24.63
C PHE A 13 -26.34 -11.24 24.37
N GLY A 14 -25.56 -10.92 25.40
CA GLY A 14 -24.16 -10.51 25.27
C GLY A 14 -23.26 -11.60 24.68
N LEU A 15 -23.47 -12.87 25.04
CA LEU A 15 -22.76 -14.02 24.47
C LEU A 15 -23.19 -14.31 23.02
N LEU A 16 -24.47 -14.19 22.68
CA LEU A 16 -24.94 -14.35 21.30
C LEU A 16 -24.45 -13.22 20.41
N HIS A 17 -24.42 -11.99 20.92
CA HIS A 17 -23.93 -10.82 20.19
C HIS A 17 -22.42 -10.89 19.97
N SER A 18 -21.63 -11.39 20.94
CA SER A 18 -20.19 -11.59 20.77
C SER A 18 -19.85 -12.74 19.82
N VAL A 19 -20.62 -13.84 19.84
CA VAL A 19 -20.47 -14.94 18.88
C VAL A 19 -20.82 -14.50 17.47
N TYR A 20 -21.90 -13.72 17.30
CA TYR A 20 -22.28 -13.19 15.98
C TYR A 20 -21.26 -12.17 15.46
N ALA A 21 -20.78 -11.26 16.32
CA ALA A 21 -19.73 -10.29 15.97
C ALA A 21 -18.43 -11.00 15.53
N ASN A 22 -18.02 -12.06 16.25
CA ASN A 22 -16.85 -12.86 15.86
C ASN A 22 -17.04 -13.60 14.53
N LYS A 23 -18.24 -14.14 14.26
CA LYS A 23 -18.55 -14.76 12.95
C LYS A 23 -18.52 -13.74 11.81
N GLN A 24 -19.08 -12.54 12.02
CA GLN A 24 -19.07 -11.49 11.01
C GLN A 24 -17.64 -10.99 10.73
N LEU A 25 -16.82 -10.82 11.78
CA LEU A 25 -15.42 -10.45 11.62
C LEU A 25 -14.64 -11.49 10.81
N LEU A 26 -14.83 -12.79 11.09
CA LEU A 26 -14.20 -13.87 10.32
C LEU A 26 -14.59 -13.80 8.84
N LYS A 27 -15.88 -13.60 8.56
CA LYS A 27 -16.37 -13.43 7.17
C LYS A 27 -15.74 -12.21 6.49
N ASP A 28 -15.63 -11.09 7.21
CA ASP A 28 -15.02 -9.86 6.69
C ASP A 28 -13.50 -10.01 6.47
N ILE A 29 -12.80 -10.85 7.26
CA ILE A 29 -11.38 -11.19 7.06
C ILE A 29 -11.18 -12.14 5.87
N GLU A 30 -12.06 -13.14 5.72
CA GLU A 30 -12.01 -14.11 4.63
C GLU A 30 -12.34 -13.48 3.27
N ASN A 31 -13.23 -12.47 3.25
CA ASN A 31 -13.65 -11.78 2.04
C ASN A 31 -13.72 -10.24 2.24
N PRO A 32 -12.56 -9.57 2.30
CA PRO A 32 -12.50 -8.12 2.58
C PRO A 32 -13.19 -7.27 1.51
N ASP A 33 -13.23 -7.72 0.25
CA ASP A 33 -13.90 -7.02 -0.84
C ASP A 33 -15.41 -6.88 -0.61
N ASP A 34 -16.05 -7.85 0.03
CA ASP A 34 -17.47 -7.74 0.42
C ASP A 34 -17.69 -6.65 1.46
N LEU A 35 -16.80 -6.55 2.46
CA LEU A 35 -16.82 -5.44 3.41
C LEU A 35 -16.60 -4.11 2.70
N TYR A 36 -15.69 -4.04 1.73
CA TYR A 36 -15.39 -2.82 0.99
C TYR A 36 -16.59 -2.34 0.16
N ARG A 37 -17.24 -3.26 -0.57
CA ARG A 37 -18.49 -2.97 -1.31
C ARG A 37 -19.61 -2.53 -0.36
N PHE A 38 -19.79 -3.24 0.75
CA PHE A 38 -20.76 -2.87 1.77
C PHE A 38 -20.49 -1.47 2.34
N SER A 39 -19.22 -1.17 2.65
CA SER A 39 -18.80 0.12 3.20
C SER A 39 -19.09 1.26 2.23
N ALA A 40 -18.72 1.11 0.95
CA ALA A 40 -19.00 2.10 -0.07
C ALA A 40 -20.51 2.33 -0.25
N GLY A 41 -21.31 1.26 -0.26
CA GLY A 41 -22.76 1.34 -0.34
C GLY A 41 -23.41 1.98 0.88
N ALA A 42 -22.93 1.68 2.08
CA ALA A 42 -23.40 2.28 3.33
C ALA A 42 -23.07 3.78 3.36
N ILE A 43 -21.80 4.15 3.16
CA ILE A 43 -21.35 5.55 3.15
C ILE A 43 -22.12 6.37 2.10
N GLY A 44 -22.36 5.81 0.91
CA GLY A 44 -23.09 6.50 -0.15
C GLY A 44 -24.58 6.73 0.13
N LYS A 45 -25.21 5.91 0.99
CA LYS A 45 -26.64 5.99 1.32
C LYS A 45 -26.94 6.74 2.62
N LEU A 46 -25.94 6.99 3.45
CA LEU A 46 -26.13 7.72 4.71
C LEU A 46 -26.41 9.20 4.42
N GLU A 47 -27.61 9.64 4.78
CA GLU A 47 -28.06 11.03 4.66
C GLU A 47 -28.27 11.63 6.05
N VAL A 48 -27.74 12.83 6.25
CA VAL A 48 -27.94 13.62 7.47
C VAL A 48 -29.06 14.63 7.25
N GLU A 49 -30.08 14.57 8.09
CA GLU A 49 -31.18 15.54 8.08
C GLU A 49 -30.75 16.87 8.71
N ARG A 50 -31.23 17.98 8.16
CA ARG A 50 -30.92 19.34 8.64
C ARG A 50 -32.03 19.97 9.48
N GLY A 51 -33.20 19.33 9.58
CA GLY A 51 -34.33 19.85 10.34
C GLY A 51 -34.07 19.87 11.85
N ASN A 52 -34.66 20.82 12.56
CA ASN A 52 -34.52 20.98 14.01
C ASN A 52 -35.63 20.27 14.82
N ASP A 53 -36.34 19.33 14.19
CA ASP A 53 -37.46 18.59 14.77
C ASP A 53 -37.06 17.18 15.26
N LEU A 54 -37.99 16.53 15.96
CA LEU A 54 -37.80 15.18 16.51
C LEU A 54 -37.58 14.11 15.42
N GLN A 55 -38.20 14.23 14.25
CA GLN A 55 -38.03 13.23 13.18
C GLN A 55 -36.62 13.30 12.59
N SER A 56 -36.13 14.51 12.35
CA SER A 56 -34.75 14.77 11.92
C SER A 56 -33.74 14.22 12.94
N PHE A 57 -34.00 14.43 14.24
CA PHE A 57 -33.18 13.88 15.32
C PHE A 57 -33.15 12.34 15.30
N ILE A 58 -34.32 11.69 15.25
CA ILE A 58 -34.44 10.22 15.22
C ILE A 58 -33.70 9.65 14.00
N LYS A 59 -33.89 10.23 12.81
CA LYS A 59 -33.21 9.79 11.59
C LYS A 59 -31.68 9.94 11.71
N ASN A 60 -31.20 11.03 12.28
CA ASN A 60 -29.77 11.24 12.52
C ASN A 60 -29.19 10.28 13.57
N ARG A 61 -29.95 9.91 14.61
CA ARG A 61 -29.57 8.87 15.58
C ARG A 61 -29.46 7.48 14.93
N ILE A 62 -30.41 7.10 14.09
CA ILE A 62 -30.38 5.83 13.33
C ILE A 62 -29.18 5.81 12.36
N THR A 63 -28.90 6.96 11.73
CA THR A 63 -27.72 7.14 10.86
C THR A 63 -26.43 6.90 11.64
N LEU A 64 -26.32 7.43 12.86
CA LEU A 64 -25.21 7.18 13.78
C LEU A 64 -25.08 5.70 14.17
N GLU A 65 -26.20 5.00 14.39
CA GLU A 65 -26.19 3.58 14.72
C GLU A 65 -25.62 2.72 13.56
N THR A 66 -26.06 3.01 12.34
CA THR A 66 -25.55 2.36 11.12
C THR A 66 -24.06 2.65 10.94
N PHE A 67 -23.66 3.89 11.20
CA PHE A 67 -22.26 4.32 11.19
C PHE A 67 -21.41 3.52 12.19
N ASN A 68 -21.87 3.40 13.44
CA ASN A 68 -21.14 2.69 14.50
C ASN A 68 -20.96 1.21 14.16
N TYR A 69 -22.00 0.59 13.59
CA TYR A 69 -21.93 -0.80 13.11
C TYR A 69 -20.88 -0.97 12.01
N LEU A 70 -20.86 -0.06 11.03
CA LEU A 70 -19.86 -0.08 9.97
C LEU A 70 -18.43 0.11 10.52
N LEU A 71 -18.23 1.12 11.37
CA LEU A 71 -16.92 1.43 11.95
C LEU A 71 -16.37 0.25 12.75
N LYS A 72 -17.21 -0.44 13.53
CA LYS A 72 -16.83 -1.63 14.30
C LYS A 72 -16.31 -2.77 13.42
N ARG A 73 -16.94 -3.02 12.27
CA ARG A 73 -16.48 -4.04 11.30
C ARG A 73 -15.14 -3.64 10.68
N VAL A 74 -15.02 -2.38 10.26
CA VAL A 74 -13.81 -1.84 9.65
C VAL A 74 -12.63 -1.84 10.63
N ASP A 75 -12.84 -1.39 11.87
CA ASP A 75 -11.84 -1.41 12.93
C ASP A 75 -11.37 -2.85 13.25
N GLY A 76 -12.30 -3.82 13.26
CA GLY A 76 -11.97 -5.23 13.46
C GLY A 76 -11.04 -5.78 12.38
N VAL A 77 -11.36 -5.55 11.10
CA VAL A 77 -10.50 -5.94 9.98
C VAL A 77 -9.17 -5.18 10.01
N SER A 78 -9.18 -3.89 10.32
CA SER A 78 -7.99 -3.05 10.45
C SER A 78 -7.04 -3.57 11.54
N ALA A 79 -7.57 -3.92 12.70
CA ALA A 79 -6.78 -4.50 13.79
C ALA A 79 -6.16 -5.84 13.40
N HIS A 80 -6.95 -6.74 12.79
CA HIS A 80 -6.46 -8.03 12.32
C HIS A 80 -5.35 -7.89 11.27
N LEU A 81 -5.55 -6.99 10.30
CA LEU A 81 -4.55 -6.70 9.28
C LEU A 81 -3.28 -6.14 9.91
N ALA A 82 -3.38 -5.18 10.83
CA ALA A 82 -2.22 -4.63 11.52
C ALA A 82 -1.43 -5.72 12.28
N ASP A 83 -2.10 -6.63 12.96
CA ASP A 83 -1.46 -7.76 13.65
C ASP A 83 -0.70 -8.67 12.68
N LYS A 84 -1.35 -9.04 11.57
CA LYS A 84 -0.73 -9.82 10.50
C LYS A 84 0.50 -9.12 9.94
N LEU A 85 0.42 -7.82 9.69
CA LEU A 85 1.53 -7.03 9.13
C LEU A 85 2.67 -6.84 10.13
N ARG A 86 2.37 -6.57 11.41
CA ARG A 86 3.39 -6.50 12.47
C ARG A 86 4.11 -7.83 12.62
N SER A 87 3.39 -8.95 12.60
CA SER A 87 3.98 -10.29 12.59
C SER A 87 4.86 -10.50 11.37
N SER A 88 4.38 -10.11 10.18
CA SER A 88 5.15 -10.24 8.93
C SER A 88 6.45 -9.41 8.97
N LEU A 89 6.35 -8.14 9.35
CA LEU A 89 7.50 -7.23 9.46
C LEU A 89 8.49 -7.65 10.55
N SER A 90 8.00 -8.14 11.69
CA SER A 90 8.87 -8.65 12.78
C SER A 90 9.64 -9.90 12.35
N ASN A 91 9.07 -10.68 11.43
CA ASN A 91 9.71 -11.84 10.81
C ASN A 91 10.52 -11.49 9.54
N ALA A 92 10.86 -10.21 9.34
CA ALA A 92 11.57 -9.67 8.18
C ALA A 92 10.90 -9.99 6.82
N ARG A 93 9.60 -10.31 6.81
CA ARG A 93 8.81 -10.46 5.60
C ARG A 93 8.45 -9.09 5.05
N VAL A 94 8.45 -8.99 3.73
CA VAL A 94 8.02 -7.80 3.01
C VAL A 94 6.49 -7.81 2.93
N ILE A 95 5.88 -6.63 3.10
CA ILE A 95 4.45 -6.46 2.91
C ILE A 95 4.16 -6.55 1.41
N ASN A 96 3.23 -7.40 1.02
CA ASN A 96 2.91 -7.62 -0.40
C ASN A 96 1.89 -6.58 -0.94
N GLY A 97 1.70 -6.57 -2.25
CA GLY A 97 0.80 -5.60 -2.91
C GLY A 97 -0.67 -5.69 -2.43
N GLU A 98 -1.15 -6.89 -2.11
CA GLU A 98 -2.51 -7.10 -1.60
C GLU A 98 -2.69 -6.45 -0.22
N GLU A 99 -1.73 -6.63 0.67
CA GLU A 99 -1.74 -6.01 1.99
C GLU A 99 -1.69 -4.47 1.92
N VAL A 100 -0.93 -3.92 0.96
CA VAL A 100 -0.91 -2.48 0.68
C VAL A 100 -2.27 -2.01 0.13
N TYR A 101 -2.88 -2.78 -0.77
CA TYR A 101 -4.21 -2.50 -1.30
C TYR A 101 -5.26 -2.46 -0.18
N GLN A 102 -5.26 -3.47 0.71
CA GLN A 102 -6.18 -3.51 1.85
C GLN A 102 -6.02 -2.30 2.78
N MET A 103 -4.80 -1.91 3.12
CA MET A 103 -4.54 -0.67 3.89
C MET A 103 -5.05 0.58 3.16
N SER A 104 -4.80 0.68 1.85
CA SER A 104 -5.25 1.80 1.03
C SER A 104 -6.78 1.90 0.96
N THR A 105 -7.47 0.76 0.88
CA THR A 105 -8.92 0.69 0.85
C THR A 105 -9.52 1.02 2.22
N LEU A 106 -8.93 0.55 3.31
CA LEU A 106 -9.33 0.94 4.67
C LEU A 106 -9.23 2.46 4.86
N ILE A 107 -8.16 3.11 4.37
CA ILE A 107 -8.02 4.58 4.42
C ILE A 107 -9.18 5.27 3.69
N ASN A 108 -9.61 4.77 2.53
CA ASN A 108 -10.76 5.33 1.81
C ASN A 108 -12.06 5.19 2.62
N ILE A 109 -12.24 4.04 3.27
CA ILE A 109 -13.43 3.79 4.09
C ILE A 109 -13.44 4.74 5.30
N TYR A 110 -12.31 4.88 6.01
CA TYR A 110 -12.18 5.85 7.11
C TYR A 110 -12.40 7.30 6.66
N HIS A 111 -11.98 7.66 5.43
CA HIS A 111 -12.26 8.98 4.87
C HIS A 111 -13.74 9.21 4.67
N GLY A 112 -14.44 8.30 3.99
CA GLY A 112 -15.89 8.43 3.78
C GLY A 112 -16.68 8.46 5.09
N ILE A 113 -16.27 7.62 6.06
CA ILE A 113 -16.74 7.63 7.45
C ILE A 113 -16.56 9.01 8.10
N SER A 114 -15.36 9.60 7.99
CA SER A 114 -15.05 10.89 8.60
C SER A 114 -15.86 12.03 8.00
N VAL A 115 -16.08 12.01 6.68
CA VAL A 115 -16.92 13.00 5.98
C VAL A 115 -18.36 12.92 6.49
N LYS A 116 -18.93 11.71 6.59
CA LYS A 116 -20.29 11.53 7.09
C LYS A 116 -20.47 11.94 8.55
N ILE A 117 -19.47 11.71 9.39
CA ILE A 117 -19.51 12.24 10.76
C ILE A 117 -19.37 13.76 10.78
N SER A 118 -18.57 14.36 9.89
CA SER A 118 -18.47 15.81 9.81
C SER A 118 -19.81 16.46 9.42
N GLU A 119 -20.55 15.83 8.50
CA GLU A 119 -21.94 16.22 8.19
C GLU A 119 -22.83 16.11 9.43
N LEU A 120 -22.76 14.99 10.16
CA LEU A 120 -23.57 14.78 11.37
C LEU A 120 -23.20 15.75 12.50
N ASN A 121 -21.92 16.09 12.66
CA ASN A 121 -21.44 17.07 13.63
C ASN A 121 -21.79 18.52 13.25
N THR A 122 -22.13 18.78 11.99
CA THR A 122 -22.71 20.06 11.59
C THR A 122 -24.14 20.20 12.11
N TYR A 123 -24.91 19.12 12.10
CA TYR A 123 -26.25 19.06 12.72
C TYR A 123 -26.17 19.05 14.26
N ALA A 124 -25.27 18.24 14.81
CA ALA A 124 -25.08 18.03 16.23
C ALA A 124 -23.90 18.84 16.77
N LYS A 125 -23.76 20.11 16.39
CA LYS A 125 -22.72 20.96 16.96
C LYS A 125 -22.97 21.11 18.46
N PRO A 126 -21.99 20.85 19.33
CA PRO A 126 -22.21 20.90 20.77
C PRO A 126 -22.46 22.34 21.21
N ARG A 127 -23.31 22.51 22.21
CA ARG A 127 -23.47 23.79 22.91
C ARG A 127 -22.22 24.13 23.71
N ASP A 128 -22.11 25.39 24.15
CA ASP A 128 -21.02 25.83 25.01
C ASP A 128 -21.02 25.05 26.32
N LEU A 129 -19.85 24.92 26.95
CA LEU A 129 -19.65 24.02 28.10
C LEU A 129 -20.60 24.33 29.26
N ASP A 130 -20.99 25.58 29.46
CA ASP A 130 -21.88 26.00 30.54
C ASP A 130 -23.33 25.57 30.27
N ASP A 131 -23.78 25.56 29.01
CA ASP A 131 -25.14 25.13 28.62
C ASP A 131 -25.22 23.64 28.21
N PHE A 132 -24.06 23.00 28.04
CA PHE A 132 -23.96 21.63 27.52
C PHE A 132 -24.70 20.63 28.40
N LEU A 133 -25.58 19.82 27.80
CA LEU A 133 -26.49 18.88 28.46
C LEU A 133 -27.47 19.51 29.48
N GLU A 134 -27.51 20.83 29.62
CA GLU A 134 -28.39 21.56 30.55
C GLU A 134 -29.61 22.16 29.83
N GLY A 135 -30.57 22.66 30.61
CA GLY A 135 -31.81 23.27 30.14
C GLY A 135 -32.96 22.28 29.89
N GLU A 136 -34.08 22.83 29.40
CA GLU A 136 -35.32 22.06 29.15
C GLU A 136 -35.46 21.61 27.68
N ASP A 137 -34.62 22.12 26.76
CA ASP A 137 -34.64 21.73 25.35
C ASP A 137 -34.04 20.33 25.16
N GLN A 138 -34.93 19.34 25.12
CA GLN A 138 -34.55 17.93 24.98
C GLN A 138 -33.86 17.63 23.65
N LEU A 139 -34.22 18.31 22.55
CA LEU A 139 -33.59 18.11 21.25
C LEU A 139 -32.17 18.69 21.23
N ALA A 140 -31.94 19.80 21.93
CA ALA A 140 -30.58 20.31 22.13
C ALA A 140 -29.71 19.34 22.96
N ILE A 141 -30.24 18.76 24.03
CA ILE A 141 -29.54 17.73 24.82
C ILE A 141 -29.25 16.49 23.97
N GLY A 142 -30.22 16.02 23.18
CA GLY A 142 -30.03 14.91 22.26
C GLY A 142 -28.90 15.15 21.26
N ARG A 143 -28.80 16.37 20.70
CA ARG A 143 -27.71 16.76 19.79
C ARG A 143 -26.35 16.78 20.48
N ASP A 144 -26.26 17.29 21.70
CA ASP A 144 -25.04 17.22 22.51
C ASP A 144 -24.57 15.76 22.72
N LEU A 145 -25.51 14.83 22.91
CA LEU A 145 -25.22 13.39 23.03
C LEU A 145 -24.77 12.75 21.72
N ILE A 146 -25.36 13.13 20.57
CA ILE A 146 -24.88 12.70 19.24
C ILE A 146 -23.43 13.14 19.04
N TRP A 147 -23.08 14.36 19.43
CA TRP A 147 -21.70 14.85 19.35
C TRP A 147 -20.74 14.02 20.22
N LEU A 148 -21.11 13.72 21.47
CA LEU A 148 -20.30 12.87 22.35
C LEU A 148 -20.09 11.48 21.76
N ALA A 149 -21.15 10.87 21.22
CA ALA A 149 -21.11 9.55 20.63
C ALA A 149 -20.20 9.51 19.39
N THR A 150 -20.32 10.48 18.48
CA THR A 150 -19.44 10.55 17.30
C THR A 150 -17.98 10.80 17.69
N TYR A 151 -17.73 11.71 18.65
CA TYR A 151 -16.38 12.01 19.13
C TYR A 151 -15.75 10.77 19.78
N SER A 152 -16.47 10.07 20.68
CA SER A 152 -15.92 8.90 21.38
C SER A 152 -15.56 7.77 20.41
N LYS A 153 -16.40 7.53 19.40
CA LYS A 153 -16.20 6.50 18.38
C LYS A 153 -15.01 6.81 17.47
N LEU A 154 -14.92 8.02 16.95
CA LEU A 154 -13.75 8.44 16.16
C LEU A 154 -12.46 8.45 16.98
N TYR A 155 -12.51 8.95 18.22
CA TYR A 155 -11.36 8.94 19.11
C TYR A 155 -10.85 7.51 19.31
N ASN A 156 -11.74 6.57 19.63
CA ASN A 156 -11.36 5.18 19.81
C ASN A 156 -10.75 4.60 18.52
N SER A 157 -11.44 4.70 17.38
CA SER A 157 -10.97 4.16 16.11
C SER A 157 -9.60 4.74 15.71
N PHE A 158 -9.45 6.06 15.70
CA PHE A 158 -8.18 6.70 15.32
C PHE A 158 -7.06 6.42 16.31
N TYR A 159 -7.37 6.35 17.61
CA TYR A 159 -6.37 6.00 18.61
C TYR A 159 -5.89 4.55 18.46
N GLN A 160 -6.80 3.59 18.26
CA GLN A 160 -6.43 2.20 18.01
C GLN A 160 -5.62 2.05 16.72
N ASN A 161 -6.03 2.72 15.64
CA ASN A 161 -5.27 2.72 14.39
C ASN A 161 -3.89 3.40 14.53
N TYR A 162 -3.76 4.43 15.37
CA TYR A 162 -2.47 5.01 15.74
C TYR A 162 -1.58 3.97 16.46
N LEU A 163 -2.12 3.24 17.44
CA LEU A 163 -1.37 2.18 18.12
C LEU A 163 -0.98 1.03 17.19
N ASN A 164 -1.87 0.64 16.30
CA ASN A 164 -1.71 -0.50 15.41
C ASN A 164 -0.72 -0.22 14.28
N TYR A 165 -0.82 0.94 13.64
CA TYR A 165 -0.02 1.27 12.46
C TYR A 165 1.06 2.31 12.71
N TYR A 166 0.78 3.36 13.49
CA TYR A 166 1.73 4.46 13.65
C TYR A 166 2.82 4.16 14.66
N MET A 167 2.57 3.38 15.71
CA MET A 167 3.63 3.08 16.69
C MET A 167 4.79 2.29 16.08
N HIS A 168 4.53 1.41 15.11
CA HIS A 168 5.55 0.65 14.41
C HIS A 168 6.20 1.47 13.28
N LEU A 169 7.54 1.58 13.26
CA LEU A 169 8.27 2.46 12.33
C LEU A 169 7.95 2.19 10.85
N ASN A 170 7.95 0.92 10.43
CA ASN A 170 7.75 0.57 9.01
C ASN A 170 6.28 0.76 8.57
N LEU A 171 5.32 0.40 9.41
CA LEU A 171 3.89 0.60 9.13
C LEU A 171 3.55 2.09 9.07
N ARG A 172 4.10 2.89 9.99
CA ARG A 172 3.96 4.34 9.98
C ARG A 172 4.39 4.94 8.65
N LYS A 173 5.52 4.49 8.11
CA LYS A 173 6.03 4.97 6.82
C LYS A 173 5.08 4.60 5.68
N ILE A 174 4.60 3.35 5.64
CA ILE A 174 3.68 2.88 4.60
C ILE A 174 2.38 3.68 4.63
N ILE A 175 1.78 3.86 5.81
CA ILE A 175 0.56 4.67 5.94
C ILE A 175 0.82 6.10 5.49
N LYS A 176 1.93 6.73 5.90
CA LYS A 176 2.27 8.09 5.44
C LYS A 176 2.37 8.18 3.92
N ASN A 177 3.02 7.22 3.27
CA ASN A 177 3.12 7.18 1.80
C ASN A 177 1.74 7.03 1.15
N LEU A 178 0.88 6.14 1.67
CA LEU A 178 -0.48 5.97 1.17
C LEU A 178 -1.31 7.26 1.26
N PHE A 179 -1.17 8.04 2.34
CA PHE A 179 -1.81 9.34 2.48
C PHE A 179 -1.31 10.35 1.44
N ILE A 180 0.02 10.46 1.26
CA ILE A 180 0.64 11.33 0.22
C ILE A 180 0.09 10.96 -1.15
N THR A 181 -0.11 9.67 -1.39
CA THR A 181 -0.54 9.15 -2.68
C THR A 181 -1.97 9.45 -3.05
N LYS A 182 -2.85 9.34 -2.07
CA LYS A 182 -4.24 9.71 -2.25
C LYS A 182 -4.36 11.21 -2.52
N GLU A 183 -3.61 12.04 -1.79
CA GLU A 183 -3.55 13.49 -2.01
C GLU A 183 -3.06 13.83 -3.44
N ASN A 184 -1.95 13.25 -3.87
CA ASN A 184 -1.36 13.52 -5.19
C ASN A 184 -2.19 12.96 -6.37
N SER A 185 -3.02 11.95 -6.13
CA SER A 185 -4.00 11.45 -7.12
C SER A 185 -5.30 12.27 -7.16
N GLY A 186 -5.36 13.39 -6.43
CA GLY A 186 -6.53 14.29 -6.40
C GLY A 186 -7.69 13.79 -5.54
N GLN A 187 -7.48 12.72 -4.75
CA GLN A 187 -8.47 12.29 -3.77
C GLN A 187 -8.48 13.25 -2.59
N LYS A 188 -9.66 13.61 -2.08
CA LYS A 188 -9.86 14.60 -1.00
C LYS A 188 -9.48 14.06 0.40
N ILE A 189 -8.37 13.34 0.52
CA ILE A 189 -7.97 12.67 1.76
C ILE A 189 -7.57 13.65 2.88
N GLU A 190 -7.36 14.93 2.56
CA GLU A 190 -7.07 15.99 3.53
C GLU A 190 -8.14 16.12 4.62
N GLU A 191 -9.41 15.88 4.28
CA GLU A 191 -10.52 15.90 5.24
C GLU A 191 -10.31 14.86 6.36
N LEU A 192 -9.84 13.65 5.99
CA LEU A 192 -9.49 12.62 6.96
C LEU A 192 -8.29 13.04 7.82
N LYS A 193 -7.23 13.59 7.20
CA LYS A 193 -6.03 14.04 7.95
C LYS A 193 -6.39 15.12 8.97
N VAL A 194 -7.19 16.10 8.58
CA VAL A 194 -7.67 17.18 9.47
C VAL A 194 -8.52 16.59 10.60
N THR A 195 -9.39 15.64 10.30
CA THR A 195 -10.23 14.99 11.33
C THR A 195 -9.38 14.21 12.33
N ILE A 196 -8.42 13.41 11.87
CA ILE A 196 -7.48 12.67 12.73
C ILE A 196 -6.67 13.64 13.60
N ALA A 197 -6.08 14.67 12.98
CA ALA A 197 -5.30 15.67 13.69
C ALA A 197 -6.16 16.37 14.75
N HIS A 198 -7.36 16.82 14.38
CA HIS A 198 -8.28 17.48 15.29
C HIS A 198 -8.62 16.60 16.51
N ILE A 199 -8.92 15.32 16.31
CA ILE A 199 -9.35 14.42 17.39
C ILE A 199 -8.20 13.98 18.31
N LEU A 200 -7.01 13.79 17.75
CA LEU A 200 -5.85 13.31 18.51
C LEU A 200 -5.01 14.46 19.11
N GLU A 201 -5.22 15.70 18.67
CA GLU A 201 -4.49 16.88 19.15
C GLU A 201 -4.65 17.07 20.67
N LYS A 202 -3.55 17.41 21.35
CA LYS A 202 -3.53 17.44 22.83
C LYS A 202 -4.51 18.45 23.39
N ASP A 203 -4.60 19.64 22.79
CA ASP A 203 -5.45 20.70 23.30
C ASP A 203 -6.93 20.44 23.01
N ASN A 204 -7.26 19.88 21.84
CA ASN A 204 -8.62 19.44 21.54
C ASN A 204 -9.08 18.33 22.48
N ARG A 205 -8.22 17.35 22.78
CA ARG A 205 -8.51 16.30 23.78
C ARG A 205 -8.73 16.88 25.17
N LYS A 206 -7.99 17.91 25.59
CA LYS A 206 -8.25 18.61 26.87
C LYS A 206 -9.62 19.28 26.87
N THR A 207 -10.02 19.90 25.76
CA THR A 207 -11.34 20.53 25.60
C THR A 207 -12.45 19.48 25.65
N ALA A 208 -12.36 18.42 24.83
CA ALA A 208 -13.32 17.31 24.84
C ALA A 208 -13.43 16.68 26.23
N LYS A 209 -12.32 16.50 26.96
CA LYS A 209 -12.32 15.99 28.33
C LYS A 209 -13.20 16.80 29.28
N LYS A 210 -13.38 18.12 29.08
CA LYS A 210 -14.31 18.93 29.89
C LYS A 210 -15.76 18.52 29.63
N PHE A 211 -16.14 18.36 28.36
CA PHE A 211 -17.46 17.88 27.96
C PHE A 211 -17.75 16.47 28.48
N PHE A 212 -16.78 15.54 28.37
CA PHE A 212 -16.94 14.19 28.92
C PHE A 212 -17.04 14.19 30.46
N LYS A 213 -16.37 15.11 31.16
CA LYS A 213 -16.56 15.27 32.63
C LYS A 213 -17.98 15.74 32.96
N LYS A 214 -18.49 16.73 32.21
CA LYS A 214 -19.87 17.22 32.39
C LYS A 214 -20.89 16.13 32.09
N TYR A 215 -20.68 15.36 31.02
CA TYR A 215 -21.46 14.15 30.74
C TYR A 215 -21.48 13.19 31.93
N MET A 216 -20.33 12.86 32.52
CA MET A 216 -20.28 11.96 33.68
C MET A 216 -21.05 12.49 34.90
N THR A 217 -21.06 13.81 35.12
CA THR A 217 -21.83 14.40 36.23
C THR A 217 -23.34 14.40 35.98
N MET A 218 -23.76 14.46 34.72
CA MET A 218 -25.17 14.56 34.34
C MET A 218 -25.80 13.23 33.91
N ARG A 219 -24.97 12.22 33.61
CA ARG A 219 -25.38 10.90 33.09
C ARG A 219 -26.62 10.32 33.79
N ASP A 220 -26.59 10.24 35.11
CA ASP A 220 -27.67 9.61 35.89
C ASP A 220 -28.93 10.47 35.99
N SER A 221 -28.84 11.78 35.71
CA SER A 221 -29.99 12.69 35.68
C SER A 221 -30.64 12.79 34.30
N LEU A 222 -29.90 12.53 33.20
CA LEU A 222 -30.43 12.57 31.82
C LEU A 222 -31.64 11.64 31.58
N LEU A 223 -31.75 10.54 32.33
CA LEU A 223 -32.87 9.60 32.25
C LEU A 223 -34.03 9.94 33.20
N LYS A 224 -33.85 10.89 34.13
CA LYS A 224 -34.86 11.26 35.15
C LYS A 224 -35.81 12.36 34.70
N PHE A 225 -35.44 13.15 33.69
CA PHE A 225 -36.23 14.26 33.16
C PHE A 225 -37.27 13.84 32.09
N ASN A 226 -37.50 12.54 31.89
CA ASN A 226 -37.67 11.99 30.55
C ASN A 226 -38.93 11.08 30.46
N ILE A 227 -39.89 11.39 29.56
CA ILE A 227 -40.92 10.42 29.10
C ILE A 227 -40.86 10.23 27.58
N ASP A 228 -40.70 11.30 26.79
CA ASP A 228 -40.88 11.26 25.32
C ASP A 228 -39.61 10.93 24.50
N MET A 229 -38.39 11.10 25.04
CA MET A 229 -37.12 10.80 24.33
C MET A 229 -36.21 9.79 25.07
N ASN A 230 -36.75 9.06 26.04
CA ASN A 230 -35.95 8.16 26.89
C ASN A 230 -35.24 7.10 26.09
N TYR A 231 -35.93 6.55 25.09
CA TYR A 231 -35.39 5.48 24.28
C TYR A 231 -34.18 5.98 23.49
N GLU A 232 -34.31 7.10 22.79
CA GLU A 232 -33.26 7.70 21.97
C GLU A 232 -32.05 8.11 22.81
N VAL A 233 -32.29 8.75 23.97
CA VAL A 233 -31.24 9.16 24.91
C VAL A 233 -30.51 7.94 25.48
N GLN A 234 -31.24 6.88 25.87
CA GLN A 234 -30.63 5.65 26.35
C GLN A 234 -29.75 5.00 25.28
N GLN A 235 -30.21 4.93 24.02
CA GLN A 235 -29.41 4.40 22.92
C GLN A 235 -28.11 5.18 22.72
N LEU A 236 -28.13 6.51 22.85
CA LEU A 236 -26.93 7.34 22.74
C LEU A 236 -25.97 7.12 23.92
N ILE A 237 -26.49 7.01 25.14
CA ILE A 237 -25.70 6.68 26.34
C ILE A 237 -25.00 5.32 26.15
N ASP A 238 -25.74 4.30 25.71
CA ASP A 238 -25.21 2.96 25.47
C ASP A 238 -24.08 3.00 24.42
N GLN A 239 -24.26 3.77 23.34
CA GLN A 239 -23.24 3.97 22.30
C GLN A 239 -22.00 4.71 22.80
N ILE A 240 -22.17 5.74 23.63
CA ILE A 240 -21.05 6.50 24.22
C ILE A 240 -20.17 5.58 25.08
N GLU A 241 -20.78 4.60 25.76
CA GLU A 241 -20.12 3.79 26.79
C GLU A 241 -19.59 2.43 26.29
N GLU A 242 -20.02 1.97 25.12
CA GLU A 242 -19.74 0.62 24.59
C GLU A 242 -18.23 0.25 24.55
N ASP A 243 -17.36 1.17 24.15
CA ASP A 243 -15.97 0.84 23.77
C ASP A 243 -14.90 1.28 24.78
N GLY A 244 -15.28 1.70 25.99
CA GLY A 244 -14.34 2.19 27.01
C GLY A 244 -13.59 3.48 26.64
N ALA A 245 -13.95 4.11 25.52
CA ALA A 245 -13.36 5.34 25.01
C ALA A 245 -13.46 6.49 26.03
N VAL A 246 -14.60 6.60 26.73
CA VAL A 246 -14.83 7.58 27.80
C VAL A 246 -13.77 7.46 28.89
N THR A 247 -13.48 6.23 29.35
CA THR A 247 -12.46 5.96 30.35
C THR A 247 -11.07 6.39 29.86
N SER A 248 -10.75 6.10 28.60
CA SER A 248 -9.48 6.51 27.97
C SER A 248 -9.36 8.05 27.91
N ILE A 249 -10.39 8.75 27.47
CA ILE A 249 -10.43 10.23 27.39
C ILE A 249 -10.29 10.87 28.78
N LEU A 250 -10.93 10.30 29.79
CA LEU A 250 -10.94 10.83 31.16
C LEU A 250 -9.67 10.50 31.95
N SER A 251 -8.90 9.49 31.54
CA SER A 251 -7.69 9.02 32.22
C SER A 251 -6.67 10.15 32.48
N LYS A 252 -5.93 10.06 33.59
CA LYS A 252 -4.89 11.04 33.96
C LYS A 252 -3.61 10.86 33.13
N ASP A 253 -3.40 9.67 32.60
CA ASP A 253 -2.29 9.37 31.69
C ASP A 253 -2.53 10.14 30.40
N THR A 254 -1.89 11.30 30.25
CA THR A 254 -1.88 11.97 28.96
C THR A 254 -1.18 11.04 28.00
N ILE A 255 -1.94 10.31 27.19
CA ILE A 255 -1.42 9.52 26.08
C ILE A 255 -0.55 10.48 25.27
N LYS A 256 0.77 10.25 25.34
CA LYS A 256 1.77 10.97 24.55
C LYS A 256 1.68 10.43 23.13
N ILE A 257 0.67 10.93 22.41
CA ILE A 257 0.66 10.86 20.95
C ILE A 257 1.80 11.78 20.53
N SER A 258 2.88 11.20 20.04
CA SER A 258 4.06 11.98 19.63
C SER A 258 3.66 12.99 18.54
N ASN A 259 4.33 14.14 18.46
CA ASN A 259 4.17 15.16 17.41
C ASN A 259 4.51 14.65 15.98
N PHE A 260 4.65 13.33 15.78
CA PHE A 260 4.62 12.70 14.46
C PHE A 260 3.19 12.58 13.94
N THR A 261 2.35 13.59 14.17
CA THR A 261 1.08 13.74 13.45
C THR A 261 1.36 13.65 11.95
N ILE A 262 0.37 13.16 11.22
CA ILE A 262 0.42 13.01 9.76
C ILE A 262 0.90 14.33 9.13
N THR A 263 0.52 15.46 9.73
CA THR A 263 0.74 16.83 9.24
C THR A 263 2.13 17.40 9.56
N ASP A 264 2.65 17.29 10.79
CA ASP A 264 3.79 18.10 11.24
C ASP A 264 5.15 17.62 10.72
N THR A 265 5.29 16.31 10.45
CA THR A 265 6.49 15.79 9.80
C THR A 265 6.47 16.07 8.30
N LEU A 266 5.29 16.08 7.67
CA LEU A 266 5.16 16.37 6.25
C LEU A 266 5.50 17.84 5.96
N ALA A 267 4.94 18.78 6.74
CA ALA A 267 5.21 20.20 6.56
C ALA A 267 6.67 20.61 6.85
N ASN A 268 7.31 20.06 7.91
CA ASN A 268 8.69 20.40 8.26
C ASN A 268 9.76 19.64 7.45
N PHE A 269 9.46 18.43 6.96
CA PHE A 269 10.35 17.69 6.05
C PHE A 269 10.49 18.43 4.70
N PHE A 270 9.38 18.94 4.16
CA PHE A 270 9.39 19.76 2.93
C PHE A 270 9.87 21.21 3.14
N GLY A 271 9.86 21.71 4.38
CA GLY A 271 10.27 23.08 4.70
C GLY A 271 11.78 23.36 4.76
N LYS A 272 12.65 22.33 4.90
CA LYS A 272 14.10 22.57 5.05
C LYS A 272 15.04 21.65 4.28
N VAL A 273 14.59 20.56 3.63
CA VAL A 273 15.51 19.64 2.94
C VAL A 273 14.84 19.07 1.68
N THR A 274 15.30 19.50 0.48
CA THR A 274 15.26 18.82 -0.85
C THR A 274 14.59 19.49 -2.06
N ASN A 275 13.90 20.63 -1.93
CA ASN A 275 13.21 21.27 -3.08
C ASN A 275 14.09 21.87 -4.22
N VAL A 276 15.38 21.51 -4.34
CA VAL A 276 16.28 22.14 -5.33
C VAL A 276 17.09 21.17 -6.21
N ILE A 277 17.09 19.84 -6.02
CA ILE A 277 17.98 18.96 -6.83
C ILE A 277 17.29 17.83 -7.62
N SER A 278 16.09 17.33 -7.32
CA SER A 278 15.56 16.14 -8.01
C SER A 278 14.55 16.40 -9.15
N GLY A 279 13.52 17.22 -8.95
CA GLY A 279 12.48 17.47 -9.97
C GLY A 279 12.96 18.23 -11.22
N VAL A 280 14.00 19.06 -11.07
CA VAL A 280 14.65 19.78 -12.18
C VAL A 280 15.65 18.85 -12.89
N PHE A 281 16.39 18.02 -12.15
CA PHE A 281 17.41 17.11 -12.69
C PHE A 281 16.78 15.92 -13.44
N GLY A 282 15.71 15.31 -12.93
CA GLY A 282 14.98 14.23 -13.60
C GLY A 282 14.34 14.67 -14.93
N ASN A 283 13.81 15.90 -15.00
CA ASN A 283 13.26 16.48 -16.24
C ASN A 283 14.35 16.83 -17.28
N LEU A 284 15.52 17.26 -16.83
CA LEU A 284 16.68 17.54 -17.69
C LEU A 284 17.31 16.26 -18.24
N VAL A 285 17.49 15.23 -17.39
CA VAL A 285 18.29 14.05 -17.69
C VAL A 285 17.66 13.15 -18.77
N GLY A 286 16.41 12.69 -18.63
CA GLY A 286 15.85 11.75 -19.63
C GLY A 286 15.11 12.37 -20.81
N LYS A 287 15.29 13.67 -21.07
CA LYS A 287 15.11 14.22 -22.42
C LYS A 287 16.37 13.99 -23.28
N VAL A 288 17.49 13.66 -22.65
CA VAL A 288 18.77 13.45 -23.31
C VAL A 288 18.85 12.00 -23.80
N ARG A 289 18.65 11.83 -25.10
CA ARG A 289 18.94 10.60 -25.85
C ARG A 289 19.97 10.95 -26.91
N TRP A 290 21.09 10.23 -26.93
CA TRP A 290 22.20 10.55 -27.84
C TRP A 290 22.02 10.00 -29.25
N ARG A 291 21.19 8.97 -29.42
CA ARG A 291 20.82 8.38 -30.70
C ARG A 291 19.49 7.65 -30.60
N HIS A 292 19.01 7.16 -31.73
CA HIS A 292 17.97 6.15 -31.75
C HIS A 292 18.50 4.78 -31.30
N GLY A 293 17.60 3.96 -30.75
CA GLY A 293 17.84 2.56 -30.44
C GLY A 293 18.10 1.74 -31.70
N ASN A 294 18.87 0.67 -31.55
CA ASN A 294 19.24 -0.18 -32.68
C ASN A 294 18.04 -0.94 -33.27
N PHE A 295 16.97 -1.15 -32.51
CA PHE A 295 15.72 -1.76 -32.99
C PHE A 295 14.66 -0.74 -33.44
N TYR A 296 14.98 0.56 -33.43
CA TYR A 296 14.03 1.58 -33.85
C TYR A 296 13.63 1.39 -35.32
N LYS A 297 12.31 1.21 -35.55
CA LYS A 297 11.70 0.91 -36.86
C LYS A 297 12.24 -0.35 -37.52
N ASP A 298 12.72 -1.31 -36.75
CA ASP A 298 13.14 -2.62 -37.27
C ASP A 298 11.94 -3.57 -37.36
N ASN A 299 11.32 -3.60 -38.54
CA ASN A 299 10.14 -4.45 -38.78
C ASN A 299 10.45 -5.94 -38.66
N ILE A 300 11.67 -6.37 -38.96
CA ILE A 300 12.06 -7.79 -38.88
C ILE A 300 12.09 -8.22 -37.42
N VAL A 301 12.71 -7.41 -36.55
CA VAL A 301 12.73 -7.67 -35.11
C VAL A 301 11.32 -7.61 -34.53
N LYS A 302 10.53 -6.61 -34.91
CA LYS A 302 9.12 -6.48 -34.51
C LYS A 302 8.32 -7.74 -34.83
N GLU A 303 8.37 -8.22 -36.08
CA GLU A 303 7.63 -9.42 -36.50
C GLU A 303 8.09 -10.68 -35.78
N LYS A 304 9.40 -10.82 -35.51
CA LYS A 304 9.92 -11.93 -34.72
C LYS A 304 9.41 -11.89 -33.28
N LEU A 305 9.44 -10.74 -32.63
CA LEU A 305 8.94 -10.59 -31.27
C LEU A 305 7.44 -10.90 -31.17
N LEU A 306 6.62 -10.35 -32.08
CA LEU A 306 5.17 -10.57 -32.06
C LEU A 306 4.77 -12.03 -32.27
N LYS A 307 5.63 -12.85 -32.90
CA LYS A 307 5.39 -14.31 -33.03
C LYS A 307 5.66 -15.08 -31.75
N GLU A 308 6.57 -14.59 -30.89
CA GLU A 308 6.98 -15.26 -29.65
C GLU A 308 6.19 -14.77 -28.42
N LEU A 309 5.71 -13.53 -28.47
CA LEU A 309 5.02 -12.87 -27.37
C LEU A 309 3.67 -13.51 -27.08
N ARG A 310 3.41 -13.74 -25.79
CA ARG A 310 2.14 -14.21 -25.26
C ARG A 310 1.58 -13.20 -24.25
N PRO A 311 0.25 -13.09 -24.14
CA PRO A 311 -0.36 -12.15 -23.20
C PRO A 311 0.18 -12.35 -21.78
N LEU A 312 0.46 -11.25 -21.08
CA LEU A 312 1.14 -11.17 -19.79
C LEU A 312 2.66 -11.44 -19.79
N ASP A 313 3.33 -11.46 -20.94
CA ASP A 313 4.79 -11.47 -20.95
C ASP A 313 5.40 -10.23 -20.27
N LEU A 314 6.45 -10.44 -19.48
CA LEU A 314 7.24 -9.40 -18.83
C LEU A 314 8.35 -8.98 -19.78
N LEU A 315 8.35 -7.71 -20.17
CA LEU A 315 9.32 -7.13 -21.08
C LEU A 315 10.36 -6.34 -20.28
N PHE A 316 11.64 -6.57 -20.55
CA PHE A 316 12.76 -5.83 -19.96
C PHE A 316 13.56 -5.18 -21.06
N GLU A 317 13.87 -3.90 -20.93
CA GLU A 317 14.61 -3.17 -21.97
C GLU A 317 15.90 -2.54 -21.45
N LYS A 318 16.83 -2.34 -22.38
CA LYS A 318 18.04 -1.55 -22.17
C LYS A 318 18.17 -0.44 -23.19
N THR A 319 18.43 0.77 -22.68
CA THR A 319 18.59 1.99 -23.50
C THR A 319 19.89 2.72 -23.13
N PRO A 320 21.08 2.16 -23.43
CA PRO A 320 22.36 2.72 -22.97
C PRO A 320 22.67 4.11 -23.55
N PHE A 321 21.89 4.54 -24.55
CA PHE A 321 21.95 5.86 -25.20
C PHE A 321 21.00 6.89 -24.56
N ALA A 322 20.13 6.48 -23.63
CA ALA A 322 19.30 7.36 -22.82
C ALA A 322 20.01 7.61 -21.48
N LEU A 323 20.14 8.88 -21.09
CA LEU A 323 20.86 9.22 -19.86
C LEU A 323 20.19 8.63 -18.61
N THR A 324 18.88 8.35 -18.64
CA THR A 324 18.15 7.66 -17.55
C THR A 324 18.64 6.25 -17.28
N ASP A 325 19.03 5.47 -18.29
CA ASP A 325 19.56 4.09 -18.14
C ASP A 325 20.86 4.10 -17.31
N THR A 326 21.65 5.18 -17.39
CA THR A 326 22.89 5.34 -16.63
C THR A 326 22.67 5.57 -15.13
N PHE A 327 21.50 6.10 -14.74
CA PHE A 327 21.17 6.41 -13.35
C PHE A 327 20.35 5.33 -12.66
N ILE A 328 19.78 4.37 -13.40
CA ILE A 328 19.06 3.23 -12.85
C ILE A 328 20.08 2.11 -12.56
N PRO A 329 20.29 1.72 -11.30
CA PRO A 329 21.23 0.66 -10.97
C PRO A 329 20.77 -0.68 -11.54
N GLY A 330 21.63 -1.32 -12.33
CA GLY A 330 21.36 -2.63 -12.94
C GLY A 330 21.74 -2.66 -14.42
N HIS A 331 21.44 -3.78 -15.07
CA HIS A 331 21.55 -3.95 -16.52
C HIS A 331 20.34 -3.34 -17.24
N PHE A 332 19.12 -3.63 -16.79
CA PHE A 332 17.88 -3.15 -17.41
C PHE A 332 17.44 -1.81 -16.81
N GLY A 333 17.15 -0.86 -17.70
CA GLY A 333 16.68 0.47 -17.34
C GLY A 333 15.16 0.57 -17.24
N HIS A 334 14.40 -0.35 -17.84
CA HIS A 334 12.94 -0.28 -17.83
C HIS A 334 12.28 -1.66 -17.99
N ALA A 335 11.03 -1.75 -17.55
CA ALA A 335 10.23 -2.96 -17.62
C ALA A 335 8.76 -2.64 -17.95
N ALA A 336 8.09 -3.51 -18.70
CA ALA A 336 6.71 -3.33 -19.14
C ALA A 336 5.96 -4.65 -19.20
N LEU A 337 4.62 -4.59 -19.29
CA LEU A 337 3.77 -5.76 -19.42
C LEU A 337 3.15 -5.80 -20.81
N TYR A 338 3.29 -6.93 -21.50
CA TYR A 338 2.60 -7.18 -22.75
C TYR A 338 1.16 -7.61 -22.48
N LEU A 339 0.18 -6.88 -23.02
CA LEU A 339 -1.25 -7.17 -22.84
C LEU A 339 -1.77 -8.20 -23.85
N GLY A 340 -1.18 -8.28 -25.04
CA GLY A 340 -1.70 -9.11 -26.12
C GLY A 340 -2.44 -8.33 -27.20
N THR A 341 -2.51 -8.92 -28.39
CA THR A 341 -3.33 -8.40 -29.50
C THR A 341 -4.81 -8.73 -29.28
N GLU A 342 -5.69 -8.13 -30.10
CA GLU A 342 -7.11 -8.48 -30.10
C GLU A 342 -7.32 -9.99 -30.29
N GLU A 343 -6.59 -10.61 -31.22
CA GLU A 343 -6.68 -12.05 -31.50
C GLU A 343 -6.30 -12.88 -30.27
N GLN A 344 -5.18 -12.54 -29.62
CA GLN A 344 -4.72 -13.26 -28.43
C GLN A 344 -5.67 -13.07 -27.24
N LEU A 345 -6.22 -11.87 -27.06
CA LEU A 345 -7.19 -11.57 -26.00
C LEU A 345 -8.54 -12.27 -26.22
N LYS A 346 -8.95 -12.47 -27.48
CA LYS A 346 -10.11 -13.31 -27.83
C LYS A 346 -9.84 -14.78 -27.55
N GLU A 347 -8.66 -15.27 -27.91
CA GLU A 347 -8.25 -16.67 -27.70
C GLU A 347 -8.29 -17.05 -26.21
N ILE A 348 -7.82 -16.15 -25.32
CA ILE A 348 -7.87 -16.37 -23.88
C ILE A 348 -9.19 -15.93 -23.22
N GLY A 349 -10.21 -15.55 -23.99
CA GLY A 349 -11.55 -15.21 -23.48
C GLY A 349 -11.68 -13.87 -22.74
N LEU A 350 -10.67 -12.99 -22.80
CA LEU A 350 -10.68 -11.72 -22.08
C LEU A 350 -11.19 -10.52 -22.89
N TRP A 351 -11.29 -10.66 -24.21
CA TRP A 351 -11.63 -9.54 -25.10
C TRP A 351 -12.89 -8.78 -24.69
N ASP A 352 -13.97 -9.49 -24.37
CA ASP A 352 -15.26 -8.90 -24.02
C ASP A 352 -15.44 -8.63 -22.52
N SER A 353 -14.40 -8.92 -21.72
CA SER A 353 -14.41 -8.71 -20.27
C SER A 353 -14.56 -7.22 -19.91
N PRO A 354 -15.18 -6.88 -18.76
CA PRO A 354 -15.24 -5.51 -18.28
C PRO A 354 -13.86 -4.86 -18.07
N ILE A 355 -12.81 -5.67 -17.91
CA ILE A 355 -11.43 -5.23 -17.70
C ILE A 355 -10.82 -4.70 -19.00
N ILE A 356 -11.03 -5.41 -20.13
CA ILE A 356 -10.46 -5.05 -21.43
C ILE A 356 -11.33 -4.08 -22.21
N ARG A 357 -12.66 -4.13 -22.03
CA ARG A 357 -13.63 -3.30 -22.78
C ARG A 357 -13.26 -1.80 -22.86
N PRO A 358 -12.78 -1.13 -21.80
CA PRO A 358 -12.39 0.28 -21.89
C PRO A 358 -11.20 0.56 -22.84
N TYR A 359 -10.39 -0.45 -23.14
CA TYR A 359 -9.12 -0.34 -23.88
C TYR A 359 -9.14 -1.02 -25.26
N GLN A 360 -10.26 -1.61 -25.68
CA GLN A 360 -10.37 -2.32 -26.97
C GLN A 360 -9.93 -1.46 -28.15
N LYS A 361 -10.31 -0.17 -28.18
CA LYS A 361 -9.92 0.76 -29.25
C LYS A 361 -8.40 1.01 -29.26
N ASN A 362 -7.76 1.11 -28.10
CA ASN A 362 -6.30 1.26 -27.99
C ASN A 362 -5.60 0.01 -28.51
N ILE A 363 -6.04 -1.18 -28.08
CA ILE A 363 -5.49 -2.47 -28.48
C ILE A 363 -5.64 -2.68 -30.00
N GLN A 364 -6.79 -2.33 -30.57
CA GLN A 364 -7.03 -2.33 -32.02
C GLN A 364 -6.09 -1.41 -32.80
N ASN A 365 -5.68 -0.29 -32.19
CA ASN A 365 -4.68 0.61 -32.75
C ASN A 365 -3.24 0.10 -32.52
N GLY A 366 -3.05 -1.11 -31.99
CA GLY A 366 -1.76 -1.73 -31.73
C GLY A 366 -1.12 -1.34 -30.40
N GLU A 367 -1.84 -0.65 -29.50
CA GLU A 367 -1.34 -0.26 -28.17
C GLU A 367 -1.45 -1.43 -27.18
N ILE A 368 -0.61 -2.45 -27.41
CA ILE A 368 -0.66 -3.78 -26.79
C ILE A 368 0.32 -3.98 -25.63
N ILE A 369 0.99 -2.93 -25.17
CA ILE A 369 1.92 -2.95 -24.04
C ILE A 369 1.47 -1.89 -23.04
N VAL A 370 1.40 -2.24 -21.75
CA VAL A 370 1.24 -1.26 -20.67
C VAL A 370 2.58 -1.00 -20.00
N GLU A 371 2.93 0.27 -19.88
CA GLU A 371 4.19 0.71 -19.30
C GLU A 371 4.01 1.95 -18.43
N ALA A 372 4.89 2.10 -17.43
CA ALA A 372 5.02 3.33 -16.68
C ALA A 372 6.25 4.07 -17.20
N ILE A 373 6.04 5.17 -17.94
CA ILE A 373 7.09 6.03 -18.51
C ILE A 373 6.81 7.49 -18.15
N ARG A 374 7.76 8.41 -18.37
CA ARG A 374 7.68 9.83 -17.95
C ARG A 374 6.29 10.51 -18.05
N PRO A 375 5.53 10.42 -19.16
CA PRO A 375 4.21 11.04 -19.25
C PRO A 375 3.17 10.48 -18.25
N GLY A 376 3.41 9.29 -17.71
CA GLY A 376 2.52 8.53 -16.84
C GLY A 376 2.43 7.07 -17.27
N VAL A 377 1.56 6.34 -16.58
CA VAL A 377 1.22 4.96 -16.96
C VAL A 377 0.24 4.99 -18.11
N GLY A 378 0.57 4.28 -19.19
CA GLY A 378 -0.25 4.26 -20.39
C GLY A 378 0.00 3.05 -21.27
N LEU A 379 -0.76 3.00 -22.36
CA LEU A 379 -0.62 1.98 -23.39
C LEU A 379 0.31 2.48 -24.50
N THR A 380 1.11 1.58 -25.04
CA THR A 380 2.07 1.87 -26.10
C THR A 380 2.07 0.78 -27.16
N THR A 381 2.54 1.15 -28.35
CA THR A 381 2.72 0.23 -29.49
C THR A 381 4.09 -0.43 -29.45
N MET A 382 4.23 -1.62 -30.04
CA MET A 382 5.53 -2.27 -30.19
C MET A 382 6.56 -1.38 -30.91
N GLU A 383 6.15 -0.60 -31.91
CA GLU A 383 7.01 0.31 -32.67
C GLU A 383 7.65 1.40 -31.80
N LYS A 384 6.88 1.95 -30.86
CA LYS A 384 7.36 2.94 -29.89
C LYS A 384 8.26 2.28 -28.85
N PHE A 385 7.87 1.10 -28.37
CA PHE A 385 8.64 0.34 -27.38
C PHE A 385 9.99 -0.13 -27.92
N LEU A 386 10.12 -0.40 -29.23
CA LEU A 386 11.37 -0.82 -29.87
C LEU A 386 12.43 0.28 -30.05
N GLU A 387 12.25 1.45 -29.44
CA GLU A 387 13.30 2.48 -29.33
C GLU A 387 14.36 2.07 -28.27
N ILE A 388 14.97 0.89 -28.46
CA ILE A 388 15.83 0.18 -27.50
C ILE A 388 16.99 -0.52 -28.23
N ASP A 389 17.98 -0.99 -27.47
CA ASP A 389 19.09 -1.80 -28.01
C ASP A 389 19.01 -3.27 -27.62
N GLU A 390 18.29 -3.57 -26.55
CA GLU A 390 18.13 -4.91 -26.01
C GLU A 390 16.76 -5.07 -25.37
N ILE A 391 16.18 -6.25 -25.57
CA ILE A 391 14.94 -6.70 -24.94
C ILE A 391 15.13 -8.12 -24.40
N ALA A 392 14.67 -8.37 -23.17
CA ALA A 392 14.48 -9.72 -22.66
C ALA A 392 13.01 -9.94 -22.33
N ILE A 393 12.54 -11.18 -22.56
CA ILE A 393 11.18 -11.59 -22.27
C ILE A 393 11.21 -12.71 -21.24
N LEU A 394 10.47 -12.50 -20.16
CA LEU A 394 10.21 -13.52 -19.15
C LEU A 394 8.71 -13.79 -19.05
N ARG A 395 8.33 -15.00 -18.62
CA ARG A 395 6.94 -15.45 -18.61
C ARG A 395 6.62 -16.28 -17.38
N GLN A 396 5.44 -16.05 -16.78
CA GLN A 396 4.86 -16.96 -15.81
C GLN A 396 3.93 -17.96 -16.52
N ASP A 397 4.43 -19.12 -16.96
CA ASP A 397 3.61 -20.04 -17.77
C ASP A 397 2.33 -20.53 -17.07
N THR A 398 2.34 -20.60 -15.75
CA THR A 398 1.20 -21.12 -14.98
C THR A 398 0.02 -20.16 -14.89
N ILE A 399 0.19 -18.89 -15.26
CA ILE A 399 -0.87 -17.88 -15.12
C ILE A 399 -2.10 -18.21 -15.98
N HIS A 400 -1.90 -18.84 -17.13
CA HIS A 400 -2.99 -19.19 -18.04
C HIS A 400 -3.82 -20.39 -17.56
N TYR A 401 -3.39 -21.11 -16.52
CA TYR A 401 -4.16 -22.19 -15.89
C TYR A 401 -5.07 -21.69 -14.75
N ASP A 402 -4.87 -20.45 -14.29
CA ASP A 402 -5.69 -19.81 -13.25
C ASP A 402 -6.39 -18.58 -13.85
N TYR A 403 -7.56 -18.82 -14.46
CA TYR A 403 -8.31 -17.79 -15.17
C TYR A 403 -8.74 -16.61 -14.27
N GLU A 404 -8.99 -16.87 -12.98
CA GLU A 404 -9.33 -15.83 -12.02
C GLU A 404 -8.10 -14.97 -11.72
N GLU A 405 -6.96 -15.58 -11.40
CA GLU A 405 -5.73 -14.82 -11.15
C GLU A 405 -5.27 -14.07 -12.40
N MET A 406 -5.38 -14.66 -13.58
CA MET A 406 -5.08 -13.99 -14.84
C MET A 406 -5.90 -12.70 -14.99
N GLN A 407 -7.21 -12.75 -14.76
CA GLN A 407 -8.07 -11.56 -14.76
C GLN A 407 -7.60 -10.52 -13.74
N GLN A 408 -7.22 -10.95 -12.54
CA GLN A 408 -6.73 -10.04 -11.51
C GLN A 408 -5.39 -9.39 -11.89
N VAL A 409 -4.49 -10.11 -12.57
CA VAL A 409 -3.24 -9.53 -13.09
C VAL A 409 -3.53 -8.41 -14.09
N TYR A 410 -4.42 -8.65 -15.07
CA TYR A 410 -4.85 -7.61 -16.00
C TYR A 410 -5.49 -6.43 -15.29
N LYS A 411 -6.42 -6.69 -14.37
CA LYS A 411 -7.12 -5.65 -13.62
C LYS A 411 -6.13 -4.80 -12.84
N ARG A 412 -5.23 -5.41 -12.07
CA ARG A 412 -4.22 -4.69 -11.28
C ARG A 412 -3.30 -3.86 -12.16
N ALA A 413 -2.88 -4.37 -13.32
CA ALA A 413 -2.05 -3.62 -14.27
C ALA A 413 -2.78 -2.42 -14.88
N LEU A 414 -4.01 -2.63 -15.38
CA LEU A 414 -4.81 -1.60 -16.05
C LEU A 414 -5.35 -0.54 -15.09
N ASP A 415 -5.63 -0.90 -13.83
CA ASP A 415 -5.99 0.03 -12.74
C ASP A 415 -4.87 1.05 -12.46
N GLN A 416 -3.64 0.83 -12.96
CA GLN A 416 -2.55 1.79 -12.84
C GLN A 416 -2.56 2.87 -13.92
N ILE A 417 -3.28 2.69 -15.03
CA ILE A 417 -3.32 3.65 -16.15
C ILE A 417 -3.78 5.02 -15.64
N GLY A 418 -3.08 6.08 -16.09
CA GLY A 418 -3.35 7.46 -15.68
C GLY A 418 -2.62 7.93 -14.42
N LYS A 419 -1.91 7.04 -13.69
CA LYS A 419 -0.98 7.46 -12.64
C LYS A 419 0.23 8.18 -13.24
N LYS A 420 0.80 9.15 -12.50
CA LYS A 420 2.00 9.90 -12.93
C LYS A 420 3.26 9.03 -12.79
N TYR A 421 4.32 9.37 -13.52
CA TYR A 421 5.61 8.68 -13.43
C TYR A 421 6.50 9.27 -12.34
N ASP A 422 7.32 8.43 -11.70
CA ASP A 422 8.24 8.89 -10.66
C ASP A 422 9.57 9.40 -11.24
N PHE A 423 9.68 10.72 -11.38
CA PHE A 423 10.87 11.39 -11.92
C PHE A 423 12.07 11.44 -10.96
N ASN A 424 11.88 11.11 -9.68
CA ASN A 424 12.91 11.25 -8.66
C ASN A 424 13.56 9.91 -8.28
N PHE A 425 13.09 8.78 -8.83
CA PHE A 425 13.37 7.43 -8.30
C PHE A 425 13.19 7.40 -6.76
N ASP A 426 12.19 8.15 -6.31
CA ASP A 426 11.86 8.44 -4.93
C ASP A 426 10.75 7.45 -4.54
N VAL A 427 11.22 6.28 -4.13
CA VAL A 427 10.47 5.08 -3.71
C VAL A 427 9.60 5.32 -2.44
N GLU A 428 9.30 6.59 -2.14
CA GLU A 428 8.50 7.08 -1.03
C GLU A 428 7.14 7.66 -1.47
N THR A 429 6.90 7.87 -2.77
CA THR A 429 5.59 8.31 -3.29
C THR A 429 4.82 7.15 -3.92
N THR A 430 3.69 6.72 -3.32
CA THR A 430 2.80 5.71 -3.96
C THR A 430 1.86 6.30 -5.06
N ASP A 431 1.94 7.63 -5.35
CA ASP A 431 1.21 8.36 -6.42
C ASP A 431 1.92 8.35 -7.76
N LYS A 432 3.15 7.84 -7.74
CA LYS A 432 3.98 7.68 -8.91
C LYS A 432 4.48 6.25 -8.88
N ILE A 433 4.29 5.52 -9.96
CA ILE A 433 4.81 4.16 -10.05
C ILE A 433 6.05 4.15 -10.93
N VAL A 434 7.09 3.46 -10.50
CA VAL A 434 8.19 3.09 -11.40
C VAL A 434 7.78 1.88 -12.23
N CYS A 435 8.47 1.67 -13.36
CA CYS A 435 8.18 0.60 -14.31
C CYS A 435 8.20 -0.81 -13.70
N SER A 436 9.08 -1.05 -12.73
CA SER A 436 9.15 -2.31 -11.98
C SER A 436 8.01 -2.48 -10.96
N GLU A 437 7.48 -1.38 -10.41
CA GLU A 437 6.33 -1.43 -9.49
C GLU A 437 5.03 -1.79 -10.23
N LEU A 438 4.89 -1.38 -11.50
CA LEU A 438 3.78 -1.81 -12.35
C LEU A 438 3.68 -3.34 -12.41
N LEU A 439 4.81 -4.01 -12.67
CA LEU A 439 4.88 -5.48 -12.73
C LEU A 439 4.73 -6.13 -11.35
N PHE A 440 5.29 -5.51 -10.31
CA PHE A 440 5.10 -5.95 -8.92
C PHE A 440 3.62 -5.94 -8.52
N PHE A 441 2.87 -4.88 -8.85
CA PHE A 441 1.44 -4.79 -8.56
C PHE A 441 0.61 -5.74 -9.44
N ALA A 442 0.94 -5.84 -10.74
CA ALA A 442 0.25 -6.76 -11.65
C ALA A 442 0.33 -8.20 -11.13
N TYR A 443 1.53 -8.68 -10.80
CA TYR A 443 1.80 -10.02 -10.30
C TYR A 443 1.85 -10.12 -8.77
N GLY A 444 0.81 -9.62 -8.08
CA GLY A 444 0.78 -9.51 -6.62
C GLY A 444 0.96 -10.81 -5.83
N LYS A 445 0.78 -11.99 -6.44
CA LYS A 445 1.03 -13.31 -5.82
C LYS A 445 2.48 -13.80 -5.92
N ILE A 446 3.33 -13.18 -6.76
CA ILE A 446 4.74 -13.57 -6.90
C ILE A 446 5.59 -12.90 -5.81
N ASN A 447 6.42 -13.71 -5.15
CA ASN A 447 7.38 -13.21 -4.16
C ASN A 447 8.65 -12.71 -4.87
N TRP A 448 8.60 -11.47 -5.36
CA TRP A 448 9.74 -10.83 -6.02
C TRP A 448 10.90 -10.56 -5.05
N PRO A 449 12.17 -10.65 -5.51
CA PRO A 449 13.33 -10.35 -4.67
C PRO A 449 13.49 -8.83 -4.53
N THR A 450 12.88 -8.25 -3.50
CA THR A 450 13.00 -6.81 -3.23
C THR A 450 14.25 -6.50 -2.41
N VAL A 451 14.96 -5.41 -2.73
CA VAL A 451 16.12 -4.95 -1.96
C VAL A 451 15.76 -3.76 -1.07
N TYR A 452 16.33 -3.73 0.13
CA TYR A 452 16.16 -2.61 1.05
C TYR A 452 17.24 -1.56 0.84
N ILE A 453 16.89 -0.42 0.24
CA ILE A 453 17.78 0.74 0.11
C ILE A 453 17.30 1.80 1.10
N LEU A 454 18.19 2.25 2.01
CA LEU A 454 17.88 3.25 3.05
C LEU A 454 16.64 2.90 3.92
N GLY A 455 16.40 1.60 4.15
CA GLY A 455 15.29 1.11 4.98
C GLY A 455 13.93 1.08 4.27
N ARG A 456 13.90 1.02 2.93
CA ARG A 456 12.70 0.90 2.09
C ARG A 456 12.80 -0.29 1.14
N PRO A 457 11.75 -1.11 0.98
CA PRO A 457 11.72 -2.11 -0.06
C PRO A 457 11.64 -1.41 -1.42
N THR A 458 12.61 -1.66 -2.27
CA THR A 458 12.70 -1.15 -3.64
C THR A 458 12.83 -2.34 -4.57
N ILE A 459 12.31 -2.21 -5.79
CA ILE A 459 12.41 -3.26 -6.80
C ILE A 459 12.87 -2.64 -8.11
N SER A 460 14.01 -3.08 -8.63
CA SER A 460 14.50 -2.66 -9.95
C SER A 460 14.01 -3.60 -11.06
N PRO A 461 14.08 -3.20 -12.34
CA PRO A 461 13.89 -4.11 -13.46
C PRO A 461 14.79 -5.35 -13.37
N ASP A 462 16.06 -5.17 -12.97
CA ASP A 462 16.96 -6.29 -12.71
C ASP A 462 16.38 -7.23 -11.66
N ASN A 463 15.94 -6.74 -10.50
CA ASN A 463 15.38 -7.59 -9.44
C ASN A 463 14.24 -8.49 -9.93
N LEU A 464 13.33 -7.96 -10.77
CA LEU A 464 12.30 -8.76 -11.41
C LEU A 464 12.92 -9.83 -12.32
N ALA A 465 13.90 -9.47 -13.14
CA ALA A 465 14.58 -10.38 -14.06
C ALA A 465 15.40 -11.46 -13.35
N GLU A 466 15.98 -11.16 -12.17
CA GLU A 466 16.76 -12.09 -11.36
C GLU A 466 15.96 -13.34 -10.98
N LEU A 467 14.63 -13.23 -10.86
CA LEU A 467 13.78 -14.34 -10.48
C LEU A 467 13.88 -15.51 -11.48
N ALA A 468 14.15 -15.26 -12.76
CA ALA A 468 14.33 -16.32 -13.76
C ALA A 468 15.54 -17.25 -13.47
N PHE A 469 16.46 -16.83 -12.61
CA PHE A 469 17.68 -17.56 -12.28
C PHE A 469 17.62 -18.27 -10.92
N TYR A 470 16.49 -18.15 -10.21
CA TYR A 470 16.28 -18.81 -8.93
C TYR A 470 15.89 -20.28 -9.17
N ASP A 471 16.35 -21.18 -8.30
CA ASP A 471 15.82 -22.54 -8.29
C ASP A 471 14.33 -22.50 -7.93
N ASN A 472 13.52 -23.38 -8.54
CA ASN A 472 12.05 -23.45 -8.35
C ASN A 472 11.31 -22.14 -8.65
N THR A 473 11.87 -21.28 -9.49
CA THR A 473 11.24 -20.04 -9.93
C THR A 473 9.89 -20.27 -10.63
N PRO A 474 8.90 -19.38 -10.43
CA PRO A 474 7.66 -19.39 -11.21
C PRO A 474 7.79 -18.66 -12.55
N ILE A 475 8.94 -18.03 -12.81
CA ILE A 475 9.21 -17.22 -14.01
C ILE A 475 10.22 -17.94 -14.90
N ASN A 476 9.87 -18.13 -16.16
CA ASN A 476 10.72 -18.74 -17.17
C ASN A 476 11.30 -17.70 -18.13
N PHE A 477 12.52 -17.93 -18.56
CA PHE A 477 13.15 -17.19 -19.66
C PHE A 477 12.54 -17.62 -20.99
N VAL A 478 12.13 -16.65 -21.80
CA VAL A 478 11.60 -16.89 -23.15
C VAL A 478 12.67 -16.58 -24.19
N LEU A 479 13.14 -15.34 -24.24
CA LEU A 479 14.18 -14.90 -25.17
C LEU A 479 14.93 -13.66 -24.70
N ASN A 480 16.08 -13.39 -25.31
CA ASN A 480 16.81 -12.15 -25.19
C ASN A 480 17.35 -11.75 -26.57
N TYR A 481 16.98 -10.57 -27.05
CA TYR A 481 17.47 -10.00 -28.29
C TYR A 481 18.23 -8.73 -28.00
N TRP A 482 19.41 -8.58 -28.58
CA TRP A 482 20.20 -7.37 -28.46
C TRP A 482 20.95 -7.04 -29.74
N SER A 483 21.38 -5.78 -29.83
CA SER A 483 22.06 -5.28 -31.00
C SER A 483 23.08 -4.21 -30.61
N LYS A 484 24.30 -4.33 -31.16
CA LYS A 484 25.34 -3.29 -31.05
C LYS A 484 25.31 -2.30 -32.22
N LYS A 485 24.62 -2.65 -33.30
CA LYS A 485 24.55 -1.88 -34.54
C LYS A 485 23.20 -2.07 -35.20
N ARG A 486 22.53 -0.96 -35.52
CA ARG A 486 21.26 -0.95 -36.25
C ARG A 486 21.27 -1.89 -37.47
N GLY A 487 20.18 -2.66 -37.64
CA GLY A 487 20.05 -3.67 -38.70
C GLY A 487 20.71 -5.01 -38.38
N THR A 488 21.31 -5.17 -37.19
CA THR A 488 21.76 -6.47 -36.67
C THR A 488 20.85 -6.94 -35.55
N LEU A 489 20.64 -8.24 -35.46
CA LEU A 489 19.90 -8.91 -34.39
C LEU A 489 20.77 -10.04 -33.86
N ILE A 490 21.04 -10.03 -32.57
CA ILE A 490 21.73 -11.12 -31.88
C ILE A 490 20.75 -11.71 -30.88
N GLU A 491 20.55 -13.03 -30.96
CA GLU A 491 19.81 -13.80 -29.99
C GLU A 491 20.76 -14.24 -28.88
N GLY A 492 20.63 -13.60 -27.72
CA GLY A 492 21.40 -13.90 -26.53
C GLY A 492 20.86 -15.14 -25.83
N LYS A 493 21.77 -15.94 -25.27
CA LYS A 493 21.38 -17.09 -24.46
C LYS A 493 21.12 -16.65 -23.02
N ILE A 494 20.39 -17.47 -22.27
CA ILE A 494 20.12 -17.23 -20.84
C ILE A 494 21.42 -17.05 -20.04
N GLU A 495 22.51 -17.70 -20.42
CA GLU A 495 23.82 -17.56 -19.80
C GLU A 495 24.43 -16.16 -19.98
N ASP A 496 24.22 -15.55 -21.14
CA ASP A 496 24.68 -14.19 -21.43
C ASP A 496 23.90 -13.19 -20.58
N LEU A 497 22.57 -13.37 -20.51
CA LEU A 497 21.71 -12.57 -19.66
C LEU A 497 22.08 -12.73 -18.17
N ALA A 498 22.28 -13.96 -17.71
CA ALA A 498 22.71 -14.26 -16.34
C ALA A 498 23.95 -13.45 -15.97
N LYS A 499 24.97 -13.47 -16.84
CA LYS A 499 26.22 -12.73 -16.61
C LYS A 499 25.98 -11.23 -16.51
N ASN A 500 25.11 -10.67 -17.35
CA ASN A 500 24.82 -9.23 -17.38
C ASN A 500 24.13 -8.75 -16.10
N ILE A 501 23.26 -9.56 -15.50
CA ILE A 501 22.55 -9.21 -14.25
C ILE A 501 23.21 -9.81 -12.97
N GLY A 502 24.47 -10.24 -13.08
CA GLY A 502 25.28 -10.63 -11.93
C GLY A 502 25.07 -12.07 -11.43
N PHE A 503 24.65 -12.99 -12.29
CA PHE A 503 24.63 -14.43 -12.05
C PHE A 503 25.77 -15.14 -12.79
N ALA A 504 26.18 -16.29 -12.26
CA ALA A 504 27.14 -17.20 -12.88
C ALA A 504 26.54 -18.60 -12.97
N ILE A 505 26.90 -19.34 -14.03
CA ILE A 505 26.51 -20.74 -14.17
C ILE A 505 27.15 -21.55 -13.03
N ASP A 506 26.37 -22.44 -12.45
CA ASP A 506 26.84 -23.49 -11.56
C ASP A 506 27.03 -24.78 -12.38
N PRO A 507 28.28 -25.18 -12.70
CA PRO A 507 28.53 -26.37 -13.51
C PRO A 507 28.12 -27.67 -12.82
N GLU A 508 28.14 -27.72 -11.49
CA GLU A 508 27.84 -28.94 -10.72
C GLU A 508 26.34 -29.24 -10.72
N ARG A 509 25.49 -28.20 -10.70
CA ARG A 509 24.02 -28.34 -10.75
C ARG A 509 23.43 -28.20 -12.16
N SER A 510 24.23 -27.78 -13.13
CA SER A 510 23.75 -27.62 -14.51
C SER A 510 23.72 -28.95 -15.24
N GLY A 511 22.56 -29.27 -15.82
CA GLY A 511 22.38 -30.42 -16.70
C GLY A 511 22.48 -30.06 -18.20
N PRO A 512 22.27 -31.05 -19.08
CA PRO A 512 22.18 -30.83 -20.53
C PRO A 512 20.99 -29.96 -20.93
N HIS A 513 19.86 -30.08 -20.21
CA HIS A 513 18.58 -29.44 -20.56
C HIS A 513 18.18 -28.27 -19.66
N LYS A 514 18.78 -28.14 -18.47
CA LYS A 514 18.48 -27.05 -17.54
C LYS A 514 19.77 -26.55 -16.89
N LYS A 515 20.02 -25.26 -17.03
CA LYS A 515 21.15 -24.60 -16.36
C LYS A 515 20.74 -24.16 -14.97
N ALA A 516 21.70 -24.21 -14.06
CA ALA A 516 21.57 -23.73 -12.71
C ALA A 516 22.53 -22.56 -12.51
N PHE A 517 22.16 -21.61 -11.66
CA PHE A 517 22.91 -20.36 -11.50
C PHE A 517 23.18 -20.05 -10.02
N HIS A 518 24.23 -19.27 -9.77
CA HIS A 518 24.53 -18.62 -8.49
C HIS A 518 24.50 -17.10 -8.67
N LYS A 519 23.96 -16.37 -7.70
CA LYS A 519 24.13 -14.92 -7.64
C LYS A 519 25.57 -14.61 -7.21
N LYS A 520 26.23 -13.74 -7.95
CA LYS A 520 27.54 -13.21 -7.62
C LYS A 520 27.37 -11.98 -6.72
N ASP A 521 27.84 -12.07 -5.48
CA ASP A 521 27.80 -10.98 -4.49
C ASP A 521 29.22 -10.54 -4.08
N TYR A 522 29.43 -9.25 -3.89
CA TYR A 522 30.72 -8.67 -3.52
C TYR A 522 30.70 -8.24 -2.05
N ARG A 523 31.18 -9.12 -1.16
CA ARG A 523 31.19 -8.87 0.28
C ARG A 523 32.52 -8.28 0.72
N CYS A 524 32.49 -7.08 1.28
CA CYS A 524 33.66 -6.40 1.83
C CYS A 524 33.57 -6.30 3.35
N LYS A 525 34.67 -6.57 4.05
CA LYS A 525 34.81 -6.33 5.49
C LYS A 525 35.97 -5.37 5.74
N THR A 526 35.81 -4.50 6.72
CA THR A 526 36.89 -3.66 7.23
C THR A 526 37.75 -4.51 8.16
N VAL A 527 39.04 -4.60 7.87
CA VAL A 527 40.02 -5.35 8.68
C VAL A 527 41.02 -4.37 9.26
N PHE A 528 41.39 -4.59 10.52
CA PHE A 528 42.42 -3.85 11.21
C PHE A 528 43.69 -4.70 11.23
N SER A 529 44.78 -4.20 10.63
CA SER A 529 46.11 -4.78 10.84
C SER A 529 46.84 -4.04 11.95
N ASN A 530 47.37 -4.81 12.89
CA ASN A 530 48.40 -4.37 13.81
C ASN A 530 49.77 -4.72 13.22
N SER A 531 50.36 -3.82 12.45
CA SER A 531 51.81 -3.50 12.50
C SER A 531 52.32 -2.88 11.19
N LEU A 532 53.01 -1.75 11.35
CA LEU A 532 54.32 -1.53 10.77
C LEU A 532 55.17 -1.00 11.93
N ARG A 533 56.23 -1.72 12.33
CA ARG A 533 57.20 -1.21 13.30
C ARG A 533 57.92 -0.02 12.65
N SER A 534 57.41 1.18 12.89
CA SER A 534 58.19 2.41 12.78
C SER A 534 59.01 2.53 14.06
N SER A 535 60.31 2.80 13.94
CA SER A 535 61.27 2.99 15.03
C SER A 535 60.95 4.24 15.86
N SER A 536 59.89 4.19 16.65
CA SER A 536 59.61 4.98 17.85
C SER A 536 58.24 4.52 18.37
N ARG A 537 58.03 4.57 19.69
CA ARG A 537 56.98 3.86 20.44
C ARG A 537 55.51 4.26 20.13
N ARG A 538 55.05 4.17 18.88
CA ARG A 538 53.64 4.31 18.48
C ARG A 538 53.25 3.25 17.44
N SER A 539 52.51 2.24 17.90
CA SER A 539 51.74 1.36 17.02
C SER A 539 50.63 2.18 16.34
N ARG A 540 50.62 2.25 15.00
CA ARG A 540 49.48 2.76 14.22
C ARG A 540 48.65 1.59 13.74
N ARG A 541 47.35 1.56 14.09
CA ARG A 541 46.37 0.64 13.50
C ARG A 541 46.11 1.06 12.06
N ILE A 542 46.34 0.16 11.10
CA ILE A 542 46.03 0.40 9.70
C ILE A 542 44.69 -0.27 9.41
N GLN A 543 43.71 0.53 9.01
CA GLN A 543 42.40 0.07 8.56
C GLN A 543 42.45 -0.12 7.04
N TYR A 544 42.11 -1.31 6.56
CA TYR A 544 41.95 -1.57 5.13
C TYR A 544 40.74 -2.44 4.86
N ARG A 545 40.17 -2.31 3.65
CA ARG A 545 38.94 -3.01 3.25
C ARG A 545 39.31 -4.27 2.47
N GLN A 546 38.94 -5.43 3.00
CA GLN A 546 39.13 -6.72 2.34
C GLN A 546 37.82 -7.16 1.70
N CYS A 547 37.80 -7.29 0.37
CA CYS A 547 36.63 -7.72 -0.39
C CYS A 547 36.82 -9.12 -0.95
N LYS A 548 35.75 -9.92 -0.96
CA LYS A 548 35.70 -11.22 -1.64
C LYS A 548 34.43 -11.33 -2.46
N THR A 549 34.51 -12.06 -3.56
CA THR A 549 33.32 -12.49 -4.31
C THR A 549 32.75 -13.73 -3.63
N VAL A 550 31.44 -13.75 -3.41
CA VAL A 550 30.68 -14.88 -2.89
C VAL A 550 29.70 -15.31 -3.96
N TYR A 551 29.52 -16.62 -4.12
CA TYR A 551 28.53 -17.20 -5.00
C TYR A 551 27.45 -17.82 -4.14
N GLU A 552 26.21 -17.39 -4.35
CA GLU A 552 25.09 -17.78 -3.52
C GLU A 552 24.01 -18.46 -4.37
N ARG A 553 23.55 -19.61 -3.90
CA ARG A 553 22.42 -20.32 -4.49
C ARG A 553 21.12 -19.64 -4.04
N LYS A 554 20.37 -19.07 -4.98
CA LYS A 554 19.05 -18.50 -4.72
C LYS A 554 17.96 -19.53 -5.05
N VAL A 555 17.04 -19.73 -4.12
CA VAL A 555 15.92 -20.68 -4.26
C VAL A 555 14.61 -19.96 -3.98
N TYR A 556 13.69 -19.96 -4.93
CA TYR A 556 12.38 -19.34 -4.77
C TYR A 556 11.62 -19.98 -3.59
N ASN A 557 11.06 -19.13 -2.72
CA ASN A 557 10.31 -19.53 -1.53
C ASN A 557 11.05 -20.49 -0.54
N SER A 558 12.39 -20.52 -0.53
CA SER A 558 13.12 -21.31 0.48
C SER A 558 13.19 -20.62 1.84
N ALA A 559 13.24 -21.43 2.91
CA ALA A 559 13.50 -20.97 4.27
C ALA A 559 14.92 -20.40 4.48
N GLU A 560 15.82 -20.53 3.49
CA GLU A 560 17.19 -20.01 3.54
C GLU A 560 17.29 -18.57 3.01
N ASN A 561 16.45 -18.16 2.06
CA ASN A 561 16.26 -16.74 1.75
C ASN A 561 15.69 -15.94 2.95
N TYR A 562 15.10 -16.64 3.94
CA TYR A 562 14.72 -16.10 5.25
C TYR A 562 15.89 -15.95 6.24
N ARG A 563 17.01 -16.68 6.05
CA ARG A 563 18.13 -16.73 6.99
C ARG A 563 19.25 -15.71 6.67
N GLU A 564 19.35 -15.18 5.46
CA GLU A 564 20.31 -14.09 5.19
C GLU A 564 19.89 -12.73 5.80
N SER A 565 18.61 -12.56 6.18
CA SER A 565 18.17 -11.42 7.00
C SER A 565 18.49 -11.57 8.50
N HIS A 566 18.95 -12.75 8.95
CA HIS A 566 19.22 -13.02 10.37
C HIS A 566 20.59 -12.54 10.87
N ASN A 567 21.43 -11.91 10.05
CA ASN A 567 22.67 -11.27 10.50
C ASN A 567 22.89 -9.88 9.89
N GLY A 568 21.83 -9.09 9.79
CA GLY A 568 21.88 -7.64 9.51
C GLY A 568 22.43 -6.78 10.65
N TYR A 569 22.97 -7.40 11.70
CA TYR A 569 23.89 -6.76 12.63
C TYR A 569 25.22 -7.50 12.53
N PHE A 570 26.23 -6.82 11.99
CA PHE A 570 27.59 -7.11 12.39
C PHE A 570 27.62 -7.10 13.93
N LYS A 571 28.17 -8.15 14.54
CA LYS A 571 28.67 -8.04 15.92
C LYS A 571 29.66 -6.89 16.04
#